data_AF-A0A848N4N0-F1
#
_entry.id   AF-A0A848N4N0-F1
#
_cell.length_a   1.000
_cell.length_b   1.000
_cell.length_c   1.000
_cell.angle_alpha   90.00
_cell.angle_beta   90.00
_cell.angle_gamma   90.00
#
_symmetry.space_group_name_H-M   'P 1'
#
loop_
_entity.id
_entity.type
_entity.pdbx_description
1 polymer ?
#
loop_
_entity_poly.entity_id
_entity_poly.type
_entity_poly.pdbx_seq_one_letter_code
_entity_poly.pdbx_strand_id
1 'polypeptide(L)'
;MEKLTIDTYENNSFSSIIQSAAFVAAINPTSFSITYKTFQNTDQAAGSPNTNVKYEKSLAPSLQTEFLFDATGVTDINSGNTLLNKVSKLKKIAKTSNGGNTVTAQIKKFYEATGEFVGPLHKPRNVVVRWGSSLPPGSSSKSAFEFKGILTDLTIEYKLFDSEGKPLRAIAKATFSESISPELMEKLVKKESPDVTHRRIVQDGDTLPLMTKRIYGDSKYYLEVAKLNNLINFRDLKPGAELYFPPIEKTLT
;
A
#
# COMPACT_ATOMS: atom_id res chain seq x y z
N MET A 1 -4.94 1.08 -21.94
CA MET A 1 -4.87 0.42 -20.62
C MET A 1 -3.64 0.94 -19.89
N GLU A 2 -3.81 1.43 -18.67
CA GLU A 2 -2.68 1.87 -17.84
C GLU A 2 -1.81 0.67 -17.43
N LYS A 3 -0.49 0.89 -17.42
CA LYS A 3 0.49 -0.14 -17.08
C LYS A 3 0.82 -0.10 -15.59
N LEU A 4 1.12 -1.25 -15.01
CA LEU A 4 1.70 -1.30 -13.68
C LEU A 4 3.10 -0.69 -13.72
N THR A 5 3.36 0.25 -12.81
CA THR A 5 4.65 0.92 -12.67
C THR A 5 5.21 0.74 -11.27
N ILE A 6 6.53 0.69 -11.16
CA ILE A 6 7.23 0.73 -9.89
C ILE A 6 8.15 1.94 -9.89
N ASP A 7 7.97 2.79 -8.89
CA ASP A 7 8.86 3.91 -8.59
C ASP A 7 9.84 3.52 -7.50
N THR A 8 11.03 4.11 -7.53
CA THR A 8 12.10 3.87 -6.57
C THR A 8 12.38 5.13 -5.76
N TYR A 9 12.48 5.00 -4.43
CA TYR A 9 12.66 6.11 -3.48
C TYR A 9 13.95 5.98 -2.68
N GLU A 10 14.52 7.12 -2.28
CA GLU A 10 15.76 7.20 -1.51
C GLU A 10 15.55 6.88 -0.04
N ASN A 11 14.37 7.20 0.50
CA ASN A 11 14.14 7.25 1.93
C ASN A 11 12.86 6.53 2.34
N ASN A 12 12.76 6.21 3.63
CA ASN A 12 11.65 5.46 4.22
C ASN A 12 10.35 6.27 4.29
N SER A 13 10.45 7.60 4.14
CA SER A 13 9.31 8.50 4.16
C SER A 13 8.71 8.72 2.77
N PHE A 14 9.24 8.07 1.74
CA PHE A 14 8.78 8.17 0.34
C PHE A 14 8.68 9.63 -0.15
N SER A 15 9.54 10.52 0.36
CA SER A 15 9.53 11.94 0.01
C SER A 15 10.44 12.28 -1.16
N SER A 16 11.51 11.51 -1.37
CA SER A 16 12.49 11.72 -2.44
C SER A 16 12.47 10.54 -3.41
N ILE A 17 11.98 10.80 -4.62
CA ILE A 17 11.97 9.82 -5.71
C ILE A 17 13.33 9.83 -6.42
N ILE A 18 13.95 8.66 -6.56
CA ILE A 18 15.17 8.48 -7.37
C ILE A 18 14.79 8.43 -8.84
N GLN A 19 13.83 7.56 -9.13
CA GLN A 19 13.43 7.27 -10.50
C GLN A 19 11.94 6.95 -10.52
N SER A 20 11.20 7.80 -11.24
CA SER A 20 9.82 7.52 -11.58
C SER A 20 9.76 6.51 -12.71
N ALA A 21 8.81 5.57 -12.61
CA ALA A 21 8.65 4.46 -13.54
C ALA A 21 9.97 3.71 -13.76
N ALA A 22 10.74 3.49 -12.67
CA ALA A 22 11.99 2.72 -12.68
C ALA A 22 11.80 1.32 -13.29
N PHE A 23 10.59 0.76 -13.10
CA PHE A 23 10.10 -0.36 -13.88
C PHE A 23 8.68 -0.09 -14.39
N VAL A 24 8.42 -0.49 -15.63
CA VAL A 24 7.09 -0.50 -16.24
C VAL A 24 6.83 -1.91 -16.76
N ALA A 25 5.74 -2.52 -16.32
CA ALA A 25 5.39 -3.87 -16.74
C ALA A 25 5.08 -3.88 -18.26
N ALA A 26 5.83 -4.68 -19.03
CA ALA A 26 5.57 -4.83 -20.46
C ALA A 26 4.17 -5.42 -20.70
N ILE A 27 3.81 -6.43 -19.91
CA ILE A 27 2.48 -7.00 -19.79
C ILE A 27 2.03 -6.81 -18.34
N ASN A 28 0.80 -6.32 -18.14
CA ASN A 28 0.25 -6.19 -16.80
C ASN A 28 0.08 -7.58 -16.16
N PRO A 29 0.29 -7.72 -14.85
CA PRO A 29 -0.06 -8.94 -14.15
C PRO A 29 -1.53 -9.29 -14.38
N THR A 30 -1.83 -10.59 -14.45
CA THR A 30 -3.21 -11.08 -14.51
C THR A 30 -3.92 -10.97 -13.16
N SER A 31 -3.14 -10.97 -12.07
CA SER A 31 -3.61 -10.82 -10.70
C SER A 31 -2.50 -10.29 -9.78
N PHE A 32 -2.90 -9.80 -8.62
CA PHE A 32 -2.04 -9.59 -7.47
C PHE A 32 -2.81 -9.94 -6.20
N SER A 33 -2.08 -10.25 -5.14
CA SER A 33 -2.66 -10.63 -3.84
C SER A 33 -2.07 -9.75 -2.75
N ILE A 34 -2.91 -9.28 -1.82
CA ILE A 34 -2.46 -8.60 -0.61
C ILE A 34 -2.81 -9.46 0.58
N THR A 35 -1.83 -9.75 1.42
CA THR A 35 -1.99 -10.58 2.60
C THR A 35 -1.86 -9.74 3.86
N TYR A 36 -2.89 -9.79 4.71
CA TYR A 36 -2.88 -9.22 6.06
C TYR A 36 -2.79 -10.36 7.06
N LYS A 37 -1.84 -10.31 8.00
CA LYS A 37 -1.66 -11.35 9.03
C LYS A 37 -1.70 -10.75 10.41
N THR A 38 -2.47 -11.37 11.30
CA THR A 38 -2.52 -11.04 12.73
C THR A 38 -2.13 -12.24 13.57
N PHE A 39 -1.27 -12.02 14.56
CA PHE A 39 -1.00 -13.00 15.60
C PHE A 39 -1.99 -12.84 16.74
N GLN A 40 -2.41 -13.99 17.24
CA GLN A 40 -3.40 -14.11 18.29
C GLN A 40 -2.89 -15.13 19.30
N ASN A 41 -2.94 -14.77 20.57
CA ASN A 41 -2.67 -15.69 21.66
C ASN A 41 -3.95 -16.51 21.92
N THR A 42 -3.82 -17.84 21.82
CA THR A 42 -4.89 -18.82 22.02
C THR A 42 -4.71 -19.65 23.30
N ASP A 43 -3.86 -19.19 24.22
CA ASP A 43 -3.60 -19.88 25.48
C ASP A 43 -4.91 -20.05 26.25
N GLN A 44 -5.17 -21.28 26.69
CA GLN A 44 -6.40 -21.66 27.36
C GLN A 44 -6.08 -22.29 28.72
N ALA A 45 -6.81 -21.87 29.76
CA ALA A 45 -6.77 -22.55 31.05
C ALA A 45 -7.42 -23.93 30.93
N ALA A 46 -6.79 -24.95 31.53
CA ALA A 46 -7.30 -26.31 31.53
C ALA A 46 -8.74 -26.37 32.08
N GLY A 47 -9.65 -26.99 31.33
CA GLY A 47 -11.06 -27.17 31.72
C GLY A 47 -12.03 -26.07 31.29
N SER A 48 -11.58 -25.00 30.62
CA SER A 48 -12.50 -24.03 30.00
C SER A 48 -13.01 -24.56 28.65
N PRO A 49 -14.32 -24.52 28.36
CA PRO A 49 -14.84 -24.87 27.03
C PRO A 49 -14.66 -23.74 26.01
N ASN A 50 -14.41 -22.51 26.47
CA ASN A 50 -14.30 -21.31 25.62
C ASN A 50 -12.87 -20.76 25.65
N THR A 51 -12.39 -20.31 24.49
CA THR A 51 -11.10 -19.60 24.33
C THR A 51 -11.39 -18.12 24.05
N ASN A 52 -10.92 -17.23 24.91
CA ASN A 52 -10.88 -15.80 24.59
C ASN A 52 -9.56 -15.51 23.89
N VAL A 53 -9.61 -15.43 22.57
CA VAL A 53 -8.44 -15.22 21.72
C VAL A 53 -7.98 -13.77 21.85
N LYS A 54 -6.77 -13.56 22.38
CA LYS A 54 -6.21 -12.21 22.57
C LYS A 54 -5.41 -11.79 21.34
N TYR A 55 -5.73 -10.65 20.76
CA TYR A 55 -4.90 -10.04 19.73
C TYR A 55 -3.51 -9.69 20.29
N GLU A 56 -2.45 -10.08 19.58
CA GLU A 56 -1.07 -9.78 19.97
C GLU A 56 -0.48 -8.69 19.07
N LYS A 57 -0.45 -8.93 17.77
CA LYS A 57 0.13 -7.98 16.80
C LYS A 57 -0.37 -8.23 15.37
N SER A 58 -0.34 -7.18 14.56
CA SER A 58 -0.51 -7.26 13.11
C SER A 58 0.86 -7.17 12.46
N LEU A 59 1.12 -8.05 11.49
CA LEU A 59 2.31 -7.94 10.65
C LEU A 59 2.08 -6.92 9.54
N ALA A 60 3.19 -6.41 9.00
CA ALA A 60 3.17 -5.62 7.78
C ALA A 60 2.46 -6.41 6.65
N PRO A 61 1.47 -5.80 5.96
CA PRO A 61 0.84 -6.39 4.79
C PRO A 61 1.88 -6.75 3.72
N SER A 62 1.64 -7.81 2.96
CA SER A 62 2.50 -8.16 1.82
C SER A 62 1.73 -8.22 0.51
N LEU A 63 2.29 -7.60 -0.52
CA LEU A 63 1.81 -7.63 -1.90
C LEU A 63 2.59 -8.71 -2.68
N GLN A 64 1.88 -9.65 -3.28
CA GLN A 64 2.43 -10.65 -4.18
C GLN A 64 1.91 -10.44 -5.59
N THR A 65 2.81 -10.42 -6.58
CA THR A 65 2.45 -10.30 -7.99
C THR A 65 3.51 -10.92 -8.89
N GLU A 66 3.13 -11.22 -10.14
CA GLU A 66 4.00 -11.88 -11.11
C GLU A 66 4.26 -10.97 -12.31
N PHE A 67 5.52 -10.90 -12.72
CA PHE A 67 5.97 -10.14 -13.88
C PHE A 67 6.48 -11.06 -14.97
N LEU A 68 5.94 -10.91 -16.17
CA LEU A 68 6.41 -11.63 -17.36
C LEU A 68 7.46 -10.78 -18.09
N PHE A 69 8.66 -11.33 -18.23
CA PHE A 69 9.74 -10.80 -19.03
C PHE A 69 9.83 -11.59 -20.33
N ASP A 70 9.92 -10.88 -21.45
CA ASP A 70 9.91 -11.49 -22.78
C ASP A 70 10.85 -10.75 -23.73
N ALA A 71 11.67 -11.49 -24.47
CA ALA A 71 12.58 -10.99 -25.50
C ALA A 71 12.20 -11.47 -26.92
N THR A 72 11.09 -12.20 -27.09
CA THR A 72 10.58 -12.65 -28.39
C THR A 72 10.04 -11.49 -29.27
N GLY A 73 9.83 -10.31 -28.67
CA GLY A 73 9.36 -9.11 -29.38
C GLY A 73 7.86 -9.04 -29.62
N VAL A 74 7.07 -9.93 -29.01
CA VAL A 74 5.60 -9.96 -29.12
C VAL A 74 4.94 -8.80 -28.34
N THR A 75 5.64 -8.20 -27.38
CA THR A 75 5.10 -7.16 -26.49
C THR A 75 5.27 -5.73 -27.01
N ASP A 76 6.06 -5.53 -28.06
CA ASP A 76 6.45 -4.21 -28.57
C ASP A 76 5.68 -3.77 -29.83
N ILE A 77 4.62 -4.49 -30.19
CA ILE A 77 3.88 -4.26 -31.43
C ILE A 77 2.92 -3.08 -31.19
N ASN A 78 3.26 -1.90 -31.71
CA ASN A 78 2.32 -0.78 -31.70
C ASN A 78 1.14 -1.13 -32.60
N SER A 79 -0.05 -1.26 -32.02
CA SER A 79 -1.32 -1.44 -32.73
C SER A 79 -1.65 -0.16 -33.50
N GLY A 80 -1.09 0.02 -34.70
CA GLY A 80 -1.46 1.15 -35.56
C GLY A 80 -0.58 1.45 -36.77
N ASN A 81 0.68 0.98 -36.83
CA ASN A 81 1.51 1.27 -38.00
C ASN A 81 2.53 0.16 -38.32
N THR A 82 2.22 -0.62 -39.37
CA THR A 82 2.98 -1.79 -39.84
C THR A 82 4.39 -1.45 -40.33
N LEU A 83 4.61 -0.22 -40.81
CA LEU A 83 5.92 0.23 -41.30
C LEU A 83 6.82 0.69 -40.15
N LEU A 84 6.27 1.43 -39.18
CA LEU A 84 7.01 1.78 -37.95
C LEU A 84 7.43 0.53 -37.18
N ASN A 85 6.58 -0.50 -37.14
CA ASN A 85 6.89 -1.78 -36.49
C ASN A 85 8.03 -2.55 -37.19
N LYS A 86 8.17 -2.45 -38.52
CA LYS A 86 9.30 -3.05 -39.25
C LYS A 86 10.61 -2.29 -38.99
N VAL A 87 10.58 -0.96 -38.97
CA VAL A 87 11.75 -0.11 -38.73
C VAL A 87 12.21 -0.20 -37.27
N SER A 88 11.29 -0.26 -36.31
CA SER A 88 11.61 -0.47 -34.89
C SER A 88 12.15 -1.88 -34.64
N LYS A 89 11.66 -2.90 -35.34
CA LYS A 89 12.21 -4.27 -35.33
C LYS A 89 13.64 -4.30 -35.88
N LEU A 90 13.93 -3.59 -36.98
CA LEU A 90 15.29 -3.44 -37.54
C LEU A 90 16.24 -2.68 -36.61
N LYS A 91 15.80 -1.56 -36.00
CA LYS A 91 16.59 -0.85 -34.97
C LYS A 91 16.81 -1.67 -33.71
N LYS A 92 15.86 -2.53 -33.33
CA LYS A 92 16.02 -3.48 -32.22
C LYS A 92 17.00 -4.58 -32.56
N ILE A 93 16.92 -5.19 -33.75
CA ILE A 93 17.90 -6.18 -34.23
C ILE A 93 19.33 -5.61 -34.17
N ALA A 94 19.53 -4.36 -34.60
CA ALA A 94 20.83 -3.68 -34.48
C ALA A 94 21.26 -3.40 -33.02
N LYS A 95 20.32 -3.25 -32.07
CA LYS A 95 20.60 -3.16 -30.62
C LYS A 95 20.75 -4.52 -29.94
N THR A 96 20.19 -5.59 -30.49
CA THR A 96 20.32 -6.96 -29.98
C THR A 96 21.76 -7.47 -30.11
N SER A 97 22.51 -6.99 -31.12
CA SER A 97 23.96 -7.16 -31.24
C SER A 97 24.75 -6.61 -30.03
N ASN A 98 24.16 -5.66 -29.27
CA ASN A 98 24.73 -5.06 -28.07
C ASN A 98 23.98 -5.45 -26.77
N GLY A 99 23.19 -6.54 -26.76
CA GLY A 99 22.66 -7.15 -25.52
C GLY A 99 21.57 -6.36 -24.76
N GLY A 100 21.05 -5.26 -25.30
CA GLY A 100 20.22 -4.31 -24.55
C GLY A 100 18.74 -4.68 -24.28
N ASN A 101 18.20 -5.73 -24.92
CA ASN A 101 16.78 -6.13 -24.77
C ASN A 101 16.60 -7.62 -24.42
N THR A 102 17.54 -8.18 -23.67
CA THR A 102 17.48 -9.58 -23.23
C THR A 102 16.62 -9.70 -21.98
N VAL A 103 16.02 -10.86 -21.77
CA VAL A 103 15.29 -11.15 -20.52
C VAL A 103 16.18 -10.91 -19.30
N THR A 104 17.44 -11.34 -19.36
CA THR A 104 18.45 -11.10 -18.31
C THR A 104 18.64 -9.61 -18.01
N ALA A 105 18.71 -8.75 -19.04
CA ALA A 105 18.86 -7.31 -18.84
C ALA A 105 17.60 -6.67 -18.26
N GLN A 106 16.41 -7.12 -18.66
CA GLN A 106 15.16 -6.62 -18.09
C GLN A 106 15.02 -6.99 -16.60
N ILE A 107 15.36 -8.23 -16.25
CA ILE A 107 15.37 -8.71 -14.86
C ILE A 107 16.41 -7.95 -14.03
N LYS A 108 17.62 -7.74 -14.57
CA LYS A 108 18.67 -6.97 -13.89
C LYS A 108 18.18 -5.57 -13.53
N LYS A 109 17.56 -4.85 -14.48
CA LYS A 109 16.97 -3.54 -14.24
C LYS A 109 15.86 -3.57 -13.19
N PHE A 110 14.99 -4.59 -13.25
CA PHE A 110 13.95 -4.78 -12.24
C PHE A 110 14.57 -4.95 -10.84
N TYR A 111 15.59 -5.79 -10.70
CA TYR A 111 16.26 -6.01 -9.42
C TYR A 111 16.99 -4.76 -8.93
N GLU A 112 17.70 -4.03 -9.80
CA GLU A 112 18.35 -2.76 -9.45
C GLU A 112 17.35 -1.70 -8.96
N ALA A 113 16.18 -1.64 -9.58
CA ALA A 113 15.12 -0.71 -9.19
C ALA A 113 14.45 -1.06 -7.86
N THR A 114 14.45 -2.34 -7.46
CA THR A 114 13.57 -2.83 -6.38
C THR A 114 14.30 -3.54 -5.23
N GLY A 115 15.22 -4.44 -5.53
CA GLY A 115 15.81 -5.39 -4.59
C GLY A 115 17.28 -5.16 -4.28
N GLU A 116 17.97 -4.29 -5.02
CA GLU A 116 19.37 -4.00 -4.78
C GLU A 116 19.59 -3.42 -3.37
N PHE A 117 20.53 -4.03 -2.65
CA PHE A 117 20.91 -3.60 -1.32
C PHE A 117 21.62 -2.25 -1.36
N VAL A 118 21.07 -1.25 -0.67
CA VAL A 118 21.67 0.08 -0.58
C VAL A 118 22.38 0.20 0.76
N GLY A 119 23.72 0.21 0.71
CA GLY A 119 24.60 0.25 1.90
C GLY A 119 24.19 1.31 2.93
N PRO A 120 24.01 2.59 2.56
CA PRO A 120 23.56 3.64 3.47
C PRO A 120 22.19 3.41 4.12
N LEU A 121 21.30 2.63 3.47
CA LEU A 121 19.98 2.29 4.03
C LEU A 121 20.01 1.00 4.85
N HIS A 122 21.08 0.20 4.74
CA HIS A 122 21.20 -1.16 5.28
C HIS A 122 20.04 -2.09 4.87
N LYS A 123 19.37 -1.80 3.76
CA LYS A 123 18.23 -2.58 3.24
C LYS A 123 18.02 -2.34 1.73
N PRO A 124 17.17 -3.13 1.07
CA PRO A 124 16.74 -2.85 -0.30
C PRO A 124 16.07 -1.49 -0.45
N ARG A 125 15.99 -0.99 -1.69
CA ARG A 125 15.34 0.29 -2.00
C ARG A 125 13.86 0.27 -1.60
N ASN A 126 13.37 1.43 -1.15
CA ASN A 126 11.95 1.62 -0.95
C ASN A 126 11.28 1.82 -2.32
N VAL A 127 10.16 1.17 -2.53
CA VAL A 127 9.43 1.18 -3.80
C VAL A 127 7.97 1.52 -3.60
N VAL A 128 7.39 2.12 -4.63
CA VAL A 128 5.94 2.34 -4.70
C VAL A 128 5.42 1.66 -5.95
N VAL A 129 4.63 0.61 -5.76
CA VAL A 129 3.95 -0.12 -6.83
C VAL A 129 2.63 0.59 -7.10
N ARG A 130 2.37 0.98 -8.35
CA ARG A 130 1.13 1.64 -8.78
C ARG A 130 0.44 0.90 -9.90
N TRP A 131 -0.88 0.81 -9.81
CA TRP A 131 -1.71 0.24 -10.86
C TRP A 131 -3.13 0.83 -10.88
N GLY A 132 -3.79 0.72 -12.03
CA GLY A 132 -5.11 1.31 -12.27
C GLY A 132 -5.07 2.83 -12.44
N SER A 133 -6.23 3.38 -12.82
CA SER A 133 -6.40 4.77 -13.29
C SER A 133 -5.66 5.81 -12.45
N SER A 134 -4.98 6.74 -13.13
CA SER A 134 -4.46 7.95 -12.50
C SER A 134 -5.58 8.73 -11.80
N LEU A 135 -5.29 9.22 -10.60
CA LEU A 135 -6.24 9.99 -9.79
C LEU A 135 -6.01 11.50 -9.94
N PRO A 136 -7.04 12.34 -9.71
CA PRO A 136 -6.92 13.78 -9.85
C PRO A 136 -5.85 14.39 -8.91
N PRO A 137 -5.24 15.54 -9.29
CA PRO A 137 -4.36 16.29 -8.40
C PRO A 137 -5.07 16.62 -7.08
N GLY A 138 -4.38 16.42 -5.96
CA GLY A 138 -4.94 16.60 -4.60
C GLY A 138 -5.49 15.32 -3.96
N SER A 139 -5.57 14.21 -4.71
CA SER A 139 -5.80 12.88 -4.14
C SER A 139 -4.64 12.44 -3.23
N SER A 140 -4.94 11.67 -2.18
CA SER A 140 -3.94 11.07 -1.28
C SER A 140 -3.05 10.03 -1.95
N SER A 141 -3.47 9.51 -3.11
CA SER A 141 -2.74 8.59 -3.96
C SER A 141 -2.71 9.10 -5.40
N LYS A 142 -1.64 8.78 -6.15
CA LYS A 142 -1.51 9.15 -7.57
C LYS A 142 -2.25 8.19 -8.51
N SER A 143 -2.60 6.99 -8.03
CA SER A 143 -3.25 5.94 -8.82
C SER A 143 -4.34 5.25 -8.00
N ALA A 144 -5.30 4.62 -8.67
CA ALA A 144 -6.37 3.86 -8.04
C ALA A 144 -5.85 2.81 -7.05
N PHE A 145 -4.67 2.24 -7.33
CA PHE A 145 -3.94 1.38 -6.41
C PHE A 145 -2.51 1.87 -6.23
N GLU A 146 -2.08 1.97 -4.96
CA GLU A 146 -0.72 2.32 -4.57
C GLU A 146 -0.29 1.46 -3.37
N PHE A 147 0.85 0.79 -3.48
CA PHE A 147 1.45 0.00 -2.41
C PHE A 147 2.88 0.47 -2.14
N LYS A 148 3.18 0.81 -0.88
CA LYS A 148 4.48 1.35 -0.45
C LYS A 148 5.24 0.30 0.34
N GLY A 149 6.44 -0.06 -0.08
CA GLY A 149 7.16 -1.13 0.61
C GLY A 149 8.57 -1.37 0.13
N ILE A 150 9.09 -2.54 0.50
CA ILE A 150 10.38 -3.06 0.07
C ILE A 150 10.19 -4.45 -0.55
N LEU A 151 11.04 -4.82 -1.50
CA LEU A 151 11.08 -6.18 -2.01
C LEU A 151 11.64 -7.12 -0.94
N THR A 152 10.89 -8.16 -0.58
CA THR A 152 11.30 -9.15 0.43
C THR A 152 11.63 -10.51 -0.18
N ASP A 153 10.94 -10.89 -1.26
CA ASP A 153 11.20 -12.13 -1.98
C ASP A 153 11.11 -11.90 -3.48
N LEU A 154 12.04 -12.51 -4.22
CA LEU A 154 12.05 -12.50 -5.67
C LEU A 154 12.48 -13.87 -6.18
N THR A 155 11.53 -14.61 -6.74
CA THR A 155 11.80 -15.89 -7.39
C THR A 155 11.67 -15.73 -8.90
N ILE A 156 12.71 -16.09 -9.66
CA ILE A 156 12.73 -15.95 -11.12
C ILE A 156 12.74 -17.33 -11.77
N GLU A 157 11.71 -17.62 -12.55
CA GLU A 157 11.58 -18.83 -13.37
C GLU A 157 11.91 -18.51 -14.82
N TYR A 158 13.10 -18.90 -15.29
CA TYR A 158 13.47 -18.79 -16.70
C TYR A 158 12.78 -19.86 -17.56
N LYS A 159 12.23 -19.45 -18.69
CA LYS A 159 11.47 -20.30 -19.62
C LYS A 159 11.85 -19.96 -21.06
N LEU A 160 11.68 -20.90 -21.98
CA LEU A 160 11.92 -20.71 -23.42
C LEU A 160 13.33 -20.18 -23.74
N PHE A 161 14.20 -21.04 -24.26
CA PHE A 161 15.60 -20.71 -24.55
C PHE A 161 15.85 -20.70 -26.06
N ASP A 162 16.80 -19.89 -26.52
CA ASP A 162 17.32 -19.98 -27.89
C ASP A 162 18.31 -21.15 -28.06
N SER A 163 18.81 -21.36 -29.27
CA SER A 163 19.79 -22.40 -29.61
C SER A 163 21.10 -22.26 -28.84
N GLU A 164 21.42 -21.06 -28.37
CA GLU A 164 22.61 -20.75 -27.59
C GLU A 164 22.38 -20.86 -26.07
N GLY A 165 21.16 -21.23 -25.64
CA GLY A 165 20.80 -21.44 -24.23
C GLY A 165 20.46 -20.17 -23.46
N LYS A 166 20.26 -19.04 -24.14
CA LYS A 166 19.87 -17.77 -23.51
C LYS A 166 18.34 -17.69 -23.36
N PRO A 167 17.85 -17.19 -22.20
CA PRO A 167 16.43 -17.13 -21.95
C PRO A 167 15.75 -16.06 -22.82
N LEU A 168 14.68 -16.48 -23.48
CA LEU A 168 13.76 -15.62 -24.23
C LEU A 168 12.53 -15.24 -23.41
N ARG A 169 12.24 -15.96 -22.32
CA ARG A 169 11.15 -15.64 -21.38
C ARG A 169 11.55 -15.88 -19.92
N ALA A 170 10.95 -15.14 -19.01
CA ALA A 170 11.01 -15.46 -17.58
C ALA A 170 9.77 -14.94 -16.86
N ILE A 171 9.41 -15.61 -15.76
CA ILE A 171 8.38 -15.15 -14.84
C ILE A 171 9.08 -14.81 -13.53
N ALA A 172 8.95 -13.57 -13.07
CA ALA A 172 9.42 -13.19 -11.73
C ALA A 172 8.23 -13.06 -10.78
N LYS A 173 8.23 -13.87 -9.74
CA LYS A 173 7.30 -13.81 -8.62
C LYS A 173 7.92 -12.89 -7.57
N ALA A 174 7.31 -11.73 -7.37
CA ALA A 174 7.81 -10.72 -6.44
C ALA A 174 6.87 -10.58 -5.26
N THR A 175 7.44 -10.60 -4.06
CA THR A 175 6.75 -10.26 -2.81
C THR A 175 7.32 -8.97 -2.27
N PHE A 176 6.44 -8.00 -2.03
CA PHE A 176 6.76 -6.74 -1.37
C PHE A 176 6.11 -6.72 0.01
N SER A 177 6.88 -6.38 1.04
CA SER A 177 6.32 -6.09 2.37
C SER A 177 6.11 -4.61 2.52
N GLU A 178 4.98 -4.23 3.11
CA GLU A 178 4.71 -2.85 3.45
C GLU A 178 5.83 -2.35 4.38
N SER A 179 6.37 -1.18 4.04
CA SER A 179 7.38 -0.51 4.83
C SER A 179 7.04 0.96 4.77
N ILE A 180 6.59 1.49 5.89
CA ILE A 180 6.30 2.91 6.06
C ILE A 180 7.21 3.44 7.16
N SER A 181 7.66 4.70 7.04
CA SER A 181 8.43 5.31 8.12
C SER A 181 7.59 5.38 9.41
N PRO A 182 8.20 5.29 10.59
CA PRO A 182 7.51 5.51 11.87
C PRO A 182 6.75 6.83 11.91
N GLU A 183 7.26 7.89 11.27
CA GLU A 183 6.58 9.18 11.15
C GLU A 183 5.30 9.13 10.32
N LEU A 184 5.31 8.40 9.18
CA LEU A 184 4.11 8.17 8.39
C LEU A 184 3.14 7.26 9.12
N MET A 185 3.64 6.23 9.80
CA MET A 185 2.86 5.33 10.63
C MET A 185 2.18 6.09 11.76
N GLU A 186 2.90 6.96 12.47
CA GLU A 186 2.32 7.84 13.48
C GLU A 186 1.28 8.78 12.90
N LYS A 187 1.46 9.32 11.70
CA LYS A 187 0.45 10.17 11.04
C LYS A 187 -0.79 9.38 10.65
N LEU A 188 -0.64 8.14 10.20
CA LEU A 188 -1.75 7.24 9.89
C LEU A 188 -2.45 6.79 11.17
N VAL A 189 -1.70 6.35 12.17
CA VAL A 189 -2.22 5.97 13.49
C VAL A 189 -2.85 7.16 14.19
N LYS A 190 -2.30 8.38 14.16
CA LYS A 190 -2.97 9.59 14.70
C LYS A 190 -4.26 9.95 13.95
N LYS A 191 -4.41 9.53 12.69
CA LYS A 191 -5.69 9.64 11.95
C LYS A 191 -6.68 8.54 12.31
N GLU A 192 -6.20 7.36 12.68
CA GLU A 192 -7.00 6.16 13.01
C GLU A 192 -7.17 5.94 14.53
N SER A 193 -6.45 6.69 15.37
CA SER A 193 -6.49 6.60 16.83
C SER A 193 -7.46 7.62 17.42
N PRO A 194 -8.15 7.27 18.52
CA PRO A 194 -9.29 8.02 19.06
C PRO A 194 -8.95 9.38 19.71
N ASP A 195 -7.73 9.89 19.54
CA ASP A 195 -7.32 11.21 20.06
C ASP A 195 -7.75 12.36 19.12
N VAL A 196 -8.55 12.05 18.09
CA VAL A 196 -9.41 13.05 17.46
C VAL A 196 -10.54 13.30 18.44
N THR A 197 -10.48 14.43 19.15
CA THR A 197 -11.68 14.91 19.83
C THR A 197 -12.82 14.98 18.81
N HIS A 198 -13.86 14.19 19.04
CA HIS A 198 -15.00 14.16 18.14
C HIS A 198 -15.78 15.45 18.33
N ARG A 199 -15.71 16.37 17.36
CA ARG A 199 -16.67 17.48 17.25
C ARG A 199 -17.89 16.96 16.50
N ARG A 200 -19.07 17.05 17.10
CA ARG A 200 -20.34 16.66 16.48
C ARG A 200 -21.33 17.81 16.51
N ILE A 201 -22.06 17.96 15.42
CA ILE A 201 -23.17 18.90 15.31
C ILE A 201 -24.43 18.15 15.76
N VAL A 202 -25.18 18.74 16.70
CA VAL A 202 -26.45 18.21 17.18
C VAL A 202 -27.47 18.22 16.04
N GLN A 203 -28.07 17.06 15.75
CA GLN A 203 -29.19 16.96 14.81
C GLN A 203 -30.52 16.99 15.56
N ASP A 204 -31.61 17.26 14.84
CA ASP A 204 -32.94 17.20 15.43
C ASP A 204 -33.24 15.77 15.92
N GLY A 205 -33.71 15.65 17.16
CA GLY A 205 -33.90 14.35 17.84
C GLY A 205 -32.66 13.72 18.48
N ASP A 206 -31.47 14.34 18.38
CA ASP A 206 -30.30 13.87 19.14
C ASP A 206 -30.40 14.24 20.63
N THR A 207 -29.98 13.31 21.48
CA THR A 207 -29.80 13.56 22.92
C THR A 207 -28.37 13.29 23.33
N LEU A 208 -27.87 14.00 24.34
CA LEU A 208 -26.48 13.86 24.77
C LEU A 208 -26.09 12.42 25.15
N PRO A 209 -26.92 11.65 25.90
CA PRO A 209 -26.64 10.25 26.21
C PRO A 209 -26.59 9.33 24.98
N LEU A 210 -27.37 9.67 23.94
CA LEU A 210 -27.40 8.90 22.70
C LEU A 210 -26.15 9.21 21.86
N MET A 211 -25.72 10.47 21.82
CA MET A 211 -24.47 10.88 21.19
C MET A 211 -23.25 10.28 21.89
N THR A 212 -23.22 10.24 23.23
CA THR A 212 -22.13 9.58 23.98
C THR A 212 -22.11 8.08 23.75
N LYS A 213 -23.26 7.41 23.74
CA LYS A 213 -23.33 5.96 23.42
C LYS A 213 -22.83 5.65 22.01
N ARG A 214 -23.10 6.51 21.03
CA ARG A 214 -22.59 6.36 19.65
C ARG A 214 -21.06 6.52 19.56
N ILE A 215 -20.49 7.43 20.36
CA ILE A 215 -19.06 7.79 20.28
C ILE A 215 -18.19 6.90 21.17
N TYR A 216 -18.64 6.61 22.38
CA TYR A 216 -17.87 5.90 23.41
C TYR A 216 -18.38 4.48 23.70
N GLY A 217 -19.49 4.07 23.08
CA GLY A 217 -20.13 2.78 23.36
C GLY A 217 -20.94 2.72 24.66
N ASP A 218 -20.74 3.66 25.60
CA ASP A 218 -21.49 3.77 26.86
C ASP A 218 -22.13 5.15 26.98
N SER A 219 -23.39 5.20 27.43
CA SER A 219 -24.12 6.44 27.64
C SER A 219 -23.65 7.21 28.87
N LYS A 220 -23.03 6.55 29.86
CA LYS A 220 -22.66 7.13 31.18
C LYS A 220 -21.79 8.39 31.13
N TYR A 221 -21.00 8.56 30.09
CA TYR A 221 -20.06 9.68 29.94
C TYR A 221 -20.74 11.04 29.60
N TYR A 222 -22.07 11.07 29.45
CA TYR A 222 -22.80 12.29 29.08
C TYR A 222 -22.63 13.44 30.09
N LEU A 223 -22.42 13.14 31.38
CA LEU A 223 -22.20 14.15 32.42
C LEU A 223 -20.86 14.88 32.25
N GLU A 224 -19.80 14.16 31.90
CA GLU A 224 -18.47 14.73 31.67
C GLU A 224 -18.47 15.58 30.39
N VAL A 225 -19.10 15.07 29.34
CA VAL A 225 -19.30 15.82 28.09
C VAL A 225 -20.14 17.08 28.32
N ALA A 226 -21.22 17.01 29.12
CA ALA A 226 -22.05 18.17 29.42
C ALA A 226 -21.26 19.27 30.13
N LYS A 227 -20.44 18.90 31.12
CA LYS A 227 -19.58 19.84 31.86
C LYS A 227 -18.56 20.51 30.94
N LEU A 228 -17.90 19.74 30.08
CA LEU A 228 -16.88 20.27 29.17
C LEU A 228 -17.45 21.21 28.10
N ASN A 229 -18.69 20.97 27.67
CA ASN A 229 -19.38 21.82 26.70
C ASN A 229 -20.16 22.96 27.34
N ASN A 230 -20.03 23.18 28.66
CA ASN A 230 -20.78 24.17 29.43
C ASN A 230 -22.30 24.09 29.20
N LEU A 231 -22.84 22.87 29.05
CA LEU A 231 -24.26 22.64 28.84
C LEU A 231 -25.00 22.71 30.17
N ILE A 232 -25.73 23.82 30.37
CA ILE A 232 -26.59 24.03 31.55
C ILE A 232 -27.81 23.10 31.49
N ASN A 233 -28.40 22.92 30.31
CA ASN A 233 -29.54 22.03 30.06
C ASN A 233 -29.19 20.96 29.03
N PHE A 234 -28.52 19.89 29.47
CA PHE A 234 -28.11 18.78 28.59
C PHE A 234 -29.28 17.89 28.08
N ARG A 235 -30.51 18.14 28.55
CA ARG A 235 -31.74 17.48 28.07
C ARG A 235 -32.31 18.12 26.80
N ASP A 236 -32.06 19.42 26.61
CA ASP A 236 -32.50 20.19 25.45
C ASP A 236 -31.29 20.68 24.66
N LEU A 237 -30.77 19.81 23.80
CA LEU A 237 -29.72 20.19 22.88
C LEU A 237 -30.31 21.00 21.73
N LYS A 238 -29.73 22.18 21.45
CA LYS A 238 -30.15 22.98 20.29
C LYS A 238 -29.61 22.33 19.02
N PRO A 239 -30.47 21.94 18.05
CA PRO A 239 -30.01 21.46 16.75
C PRO A 239 -29.11 22.51 16.09
N GLY A 240 -28.01 22.04 15.49
CA GLY A 240 -26.95 22.90 14.94
C GLY A 240 -25.87 23.31 15.94
N ALA A 241 -26.00 23.00 17.24
CA ALA A 241 -24.94 23.25 18.21
C ALA A 241 -23.76 22.28 18.03
N GLU A 242 -22.54 22.79 18.15
CA GLU A 242 -21.33 21.98 18.11
C GLU A 242 -20.96 21.51 19.51
N LEU A 243 -20.82 20.21 19.69
CA LEU A 243 -20.43 19.57 20.94
C LEU A 243 -19.09 18.83 20.79
N TYR A 244 -18.29 18.95 21.83
CA TYR A 244 -16.93 18.45 21.98
C TYR A 244 -16.91 17.19 22.85
N PHE A 245 -16.43 16.08 22.30
CA PHE A 245 -16.37 14.79 23.00
C PHE A 245 -14.89 14.40 23.24
N PRO A 246 -14.34 14.59 24.46
CA PRO A 246 -12.94 14.31 24.78
C PRO A 246 -12.62 12.79 24.78
N PRO A 247 -11.35 12.38 24.67
CA PRO A 247 -10.95 11.00 24.93
C PRO A 247 -11.11 10.63 26.41
N ILE A 248 -11.65 9.44 26.71
CA ILE A 248 -11.95 8.98 28.09
C ILE A 248 -10.67 8.56 28.85
N GLU A 249 -9.54 8.34 28.18
CA GLU A 249 -8.28 7.96 28.84
C GLU A 249 -7.62 9.10 29.66
N LYS A 250 -8.17 10.33 29.66
CA LYS A 250 -7.62 11.47 30.40
C LYS A 250 -8.31 11.85 31.71
N THR A 251 -9.27 11.07 32.21
CA THR A 251 -9.99 11.38 33.47
C THR A 251 -9.80 10.36 34.60
N LEU A 252 -8.66 9.65 34.63
CA LEU A 252 -8.23 8.90 35.81
C LEU A 252 -6.98 9.53 36.43
N THR A 253 -7.16 10.68 37.09
CA THR A 253 -6.35 11.18 38.22
C THR A 253 -7.24 12.01 39.11
#